data_AF-A0A5C6CX14-F1
#
_entry.id   AF-A0A5C6CX14-F1
#
_cell.length_a   1.000
_cell.length_b   1.000
_cell.length_c   1.000
_cell.angle_alpha   90.00
_cell.angle_beta   90.00
_cell.angle_gamma   90.00
#
_symmetry.space_group_name_H-M   'P 1'
#
loop_
_entity.id
_entity.type
_entity.pdbx_description
1 polymer ?
#
loop_
_entity_poly.entity_id
_entity_poly.type
_entity_poly.pdbx_seq_one_letter_code
_entity_poly.pdbx_strand_id
1 'polypeptide(L)'
;MLYALAGFSGGLTCYLRDGQLCYELNLFKIERTKIQSSGKLPAGKAKIEVVTQLVDKIGGPLDITLKVNGQEVGQGRVPRGMSLHFTNNATFDIGADLDSPVSLDYFDEAPFVFNGKIGRTHFQYASKK
;
A
#
# COMPACT_ATOMS: atom_id res chain seq x y z
N MET A 1 -3.59 6.14 7.90
CA MET A 1 -2.84 5.64 6.73
C MET A 1 -1.42 5.21 7.16
N LEU A 2 -0.85 4.10 6.67
CA LEU A 2 0.55 3.71 7.00
C LEU A 2 1.56 4.32 6.03
N TYR A 3 1.42 4.05 4.72
CA TYR A 3 2.08 4.82 3.67
C TYR A 3 1.20 4.98 2.43
N ALA A 4 1.41 6.06 1.68
CA ALA A 4 0.74 6.34 0.41
C ALA A 4 1.74 6.91 -0.60
N LEU A 5 1.52 6.64 -1.88
CA LEU A 5 2.27 7.18 -3.00
C LEU A 5 1.29 7.68 -4.05
N ALA A 6 1.46 8.94 -4.45
CA ALA A 6 0.56 9.66 -5.35
C ALA A 6 -0.86 9.82 -4.78
N GLY A 7 -1.93 9.58 -5.54
CA GLY A 7 -3.27 9.93 -5.06
C GLY A 7 -4.44 9.34 -5.83
N PHE A 8 -5.60 10.01 -5.75
CA PHE A 8 -6.87 9.53 -6.29
C PHE A 8 -6.84 9.30 -7.81
N SER A 9 -6.08 10.10 -8.55
CA SER A 9 -5.90 9.97 -10.00
C SER A 9 -5.05 8.75 -10.39
N GLY A 10 -4.40 8.09 -9.43
CA GLY A 10 -3.55 6.92 -9.62
C GLY A 10 -2.50 6.88 -8.52
N GLY A 11 -2.36 5.74 -7.84
CA GLY A 11 -1.44 5.63 -6.71
C GLY A 11 -1.48 4.25 -6.05
N LEU A 12 -0.75 4.12 -4.95
CA LEU A 12 -0.83 2.95 -4.08
C LEU A 12 -0.79 3.37 -2.61
N THR A 13 -1.41 2.56 -1.76
CA THR A 13 -1.52 2.85 -0.31
C THR A 13 -1.50 1.56 0.48
N CYS A 14 -0.96 1.64 1.69
CA CYS A 14 -1.14 0.65 2.74
C CYS A 14 -1.70 1.34 3.97
N TYR A 15 -2.76 0.79 4.54
CA TYR A 15 -3.51 1.39 5.64
C TYR A 15 -4.17 0.34 6.52
N LEU A 16 -4.70 0.78 7.66
CA LEU A 16 -5.49 -0.06 8.56
C LEU A 16 -6.95 0.38 8.50
N ARG A 17 -7.86 -0.59 8.36
CA ARG A 17 -9.31 -0.39 8.43
C ARG A 17 -9.94 -1.54 9.20
N ASP A 18 -10.75 -1.22 10.21
CA ASP A 18 -11.42 -2.20 11.07
C ASP A 18 -10.51 -3.28 11.67
N GLY A 19 -9.26 -2.88 11.96
CA GLY A 19 -8.22 -3.75 12.50
C GLY A 19 -7.52 -4.65 11.47
N GLN A 20 -7.86 -4.55 10.19
CA GLN A 20 -7.22 -5.28 9.10
C GLN A 20 -6.19 -4.42 8.38
N LEU A 21 -5.12 -5.05 7.89
CA LEU A 21 -4.12 -4.44 7.03
C LEU A 21 -4.61 -4.49 5.60
N CYS A 22 -4.70 -3.32 4.97
CA CYS A 22 -5.21 -3.17 3.62
C CYS A 22 -4.13 -2.56 2.73
N TYR A 23 -3.98 -3.12 1.54
CA TYR A 23 -3.19 -2.56 0.45
C TYR A 23 -4.11 -2.32 -0.73
N GLU A 24 -3.95 -1.17 -1.38
CA GLU A 24 -4.62 -0.89 -2.64
C GLU A 24 -3.65 -0.31 -3.65
N LEU A 25 -3.69 -0.85 -4.87
CA LEU A 25 -3.14 -0.19 -6.05
C LEU A 25 -4.31 0.31 -6.90
N ASN A 26 -4.33 1.62 -7.12
CA ASN A 26 -5.26 2.33 -8.00
C ASN A 26 -4.54 2.66 -9.31
N LEU A 27 -4.78 1.86 -10.35
CA LEU A 27 -4.24 2.08 -11.68
C LEU A 27 -5.13 3.08 -12.44
N PHE A 28 -4.94 4.36 -12.13
CA PHE A 28 -5.59 5.48 -12.81
C PHE A 28 -7.12 5.42 -12.86
N LYS A 29 -7.74 4.83 -11.82
CA LYS A 29 -9.19 4.57 -11.72
C LYS A 29 -9.72 3.59 -12.77
N ILE A 30 -8.87 3.04 -13.63
CA ILE A 30 -9.22 2.00 -14.62
C ILE A 30 -9.35 0.66 -13.91
N GLU A 31 -8.39 0.36 -13.03
CA GLU A 31 -8.36 -0.88 -12.26
C GLU A 31 -7.92 -0.59 -10.82
N ARG A 32 -8.58 -1.22 -9.85
CA ARG A 32 -8.22 -1.15 -8.43
C ARG A 32 -8.01 -2.57 -7.93
N THR A 33 -6.80 -2.86 -7.45
CA THR A 33 -6.51 -4.13 -6.78
C THR A 33 -6.42 -3.89 -5.29
N LYS A 34 -7.32 -4.51 -4.53
CA LYS A 34 -7.31 -4.48 -3.06
C LYS A 34 -6.87 -5.83 -2.50
N ILE A 35 -5.98 -5.79 -1.51
CA ILE A 35 -5.47 -6.96 -0.81
C ILE A 35 -5.60 -6.66 0.68
N GLN A 36 -6.21 -7.59 1.41
CA GLN A 36 -6.43 -7.43 2.84
C GLN A 36 -5.80 -8.60 3.60
N SER A 37 -5.42 -8.36 4.83
CA SER A 37 -5.09 -9.45 5.74
C SER A 37 -6.30 -10.36 5.96
N SER A 38 -6.09 -11.66 6.09
CA SER A 38 -7.13 -12.67 6.31
C SER A 38 -7.88 -12.52 7.63
N GLY A 39 -7.37 -11.67 8.53
CA GLY A 39 -8.02 -11.32 9.78
C GLY A 39 -7.47 -10.02 10.38
N LYS A 40 -7.93 -9.72 11.59
CA LYS A 40 -7.49 -8.56 12.35
C LYS A 40 -6.07 -8.75 12.87
N LEU A 41 -5.33 -7.65 12.94
CA LEU A 41 -3.97 -7.62 13.46
C LEU A 41 -3.98 -7.69 14.99
N PRO A 42 -2.94 -8.26 15.61
CA PRO A 42 -2.76 -8.17 17.05
C PRO A 42 -2.62 -6.71 17.47
N ALA A 43 -3.22 -6.37 18.61
CA ALA A 43 -3.05 -5.04 19.19
C ALA A 43 -1.62 -4.80 19.66
N GLY A 44 -1.18 -3.54 19.62
CA GLY A 44 0.13 -3.11 20.11
C GLY A 44 1.20 -3.05 19.03
N LYS A 45 2.47 -3.26 19.43
CA LYS A 45 3.62 -3.11 18.53
C LYS A 45 3.66 -4.25 17.52
N ALA A 46 3.63 -3.91 16.24
CA ALA A 46 3.77 -4.86 15.15
C ALA A 46 4.80 -4.37 14.12
N LYS A 47 5.54 -5.32 13.54
CA LYS A 47 6.34 -5.07 12.33
C LYS A 47 5.48 -5.39 11.13
N ILE A 48 5.21 -4.39 10.29
CA ILE A 48 4.47 -4.54 9.05
C ILE A 48 5.46 -4.53 7.89
N GLU A 49 5.30 -5.48 6.96
CA GLU A 49 6.12 -5.57 5.75
C GLU A 49 5.19 -5.73 4.55
N VAL A 50 5.36 -4.87 3.55
CA VAL A 50 4.72 -5.02 2.24
C VAL A 50 5.81 -5.39 1.24
N VAL A 51 5.74 -6.59 0.70
CA VAL A 51 6.68 -7.08 -0.31
C VAL A 51 6.01 -6.93 -1.66
N THR A 52 6.62 -6.16 -2.56
CA THR A 52 6.19 -6.02 -3.96
C THR A 52 7.21 -6.70 -4.85
N GLN A 53 6.78 -7.67 -5.65
CA GLN A 53 7.62 -8.39 -6.59
C GLN A 53 7.09 -8.18 -8.01
N LEU A 54 7.92 -7.57 -8.85
CA LEU A 54 7.63 -7.44 -10.28
C LEU A 54 7.74 -8.82 -10.94
N VAL A 55 6.67 -9.26 -11.59
CA VAL A 55 6.58 -10.61 -12.19
C VAL A 55 7.14 -10.64 -13.61
N ASP A 56 6.98 -9.54 -14.35
CA ASP A 56 7.41 -9.41 -15.75
C ASP A 56 8.12 -8.05 -15.96
N LYS A 57 7.81 -7.31 -17.02
CA LYS A 57 8.34 -5.97 -17.30
C LYS A 57 7.64 -4.88 -16.50
N ILE A 58 8.27 -3.71 -16.42
CA ILE A 58 7.69 -2.50 -15.83
C ILE A 58 6.30 -2.24 -16.42
N GLY A 59 5.32 -1.96 -15.56
CA GLY A 59 3.91 -1.82 -15.94
C GLY A 59 3.15 -3.15 -16.08
N GLY A 60 3.84 -4.28 -15.97
CA GLY A 60 3.27 -5.63 -15.91
C GLY A 60 2.80 -6.03 -14.51
N PRO A 61 2.46 -7.32 -14.30
CA PRO A 61 1.90 -7.79 -13.05
C PRO A 61 2.86 -7.64 -11.85
N LEU A 62 2.28 -7.41 -10.68
CA LEU A 62 2.98 -7.35 -9.39
C LEU A 62 2.39 -8.37 -8.43
N ASP A 63 3.24 -9.16 -7.78
CA ASP A 63 2.85 -9.96 -6.62
C ASP A 63 3.08 -9.15 -5.35
N ILE A 64 2.02 -8.98 -4.57
CA ILE A 64 2.03 -8.25 -3.31
C ILE A 64 1.81 -9.24 -2.16
N THR A 65 2.72 -9.23 -1.19
CA THR A 65 2.61 -10.01 0.04
C THR A 65 2.61 -9.06 1.24
N LEU A 66 1.58 -9.18 2.08
CA LEU A 66 1.45 -8.47 3.35
C LEU A 66 1.93 -9.38 4.47
N LYS A 67 2.85 -8.88 5.29
CA LYS A 67 3.33 -9.61 6.48
C LYS A 67 3.20 -8.78 7.74
N VAL A 68 2.91 -9.47 8.84
CA VAL A 68 2.86 -8.92 10.19
C VAL A 68 3.73 -9.80 11.07
N ASN A 69 4.73 -9.21 11.72
CA ASN A 69 5.71 -9.92 12.56
C ASN A 69 6.36 -11.12 11.83
N GLY A 70 6.64 -10.97 10.54
CA GLY A 70 7.24 -12.01 9.69
C GLY A 70 6.26 -13.05 9.15
N GLN A 71 5.03 -13.11 9.63
CA GLN A 71 3.99 -14.03 9.14
C GLN A 71 3.23 -13.40 7.98
N GLU A 72 3.00 -14.17 6.91
CA GLU A 72 2.14 -13.75 5.82
C GLU A 72 0.68 -13.71 6.30
N VAL A 73 0.05 -12.55 6.10
CA VAL A 73 -1.35 -12.33 6.48
C VAL A 73 -2.24 -12.09 5.29
N GLY A 74 -1.69 -11.79 4.11
CA GLY A 74 -2.45 -11.61 2.89
C GLY A 74 -1.55 -11.58 1.67
N GLN A 75 -2.05 -12.04 0.54
CA GLN A 75 -1.35 -12.04 -0.73
C GLN A 75 -2.34 -11.76 -1.86
N GLY A 76 -1.86 -11.09 -2.91
CA GLY A 76 -2.63 -10.93 -4.14
C GLY A 76 -1.76 -10.48 -5.30
N ARG A 77 -2.32 -10.62 -6.50
CA ARG A 77 -1.69 -10.18 -7.74
C ARG A 77 -2.37 -8.91 -8.24
N VAL A 78 -1.59 -7.86 -8.43
CA VAL A 78 -1.97 -6.72 -9.26
C VAL A 78 -1.77 -7.14 -10.72
N PRO A 79 -2.81 -7.13 -11.56
CA PRO A 79 -2.67 -7.55 -12.96
C PRO A 79 -1.73 -6.64 -13.75
N ARG A 80 -1.75 -5.34 -13.44
CA ARG A 80 -0.96 -4.32 -14.15
C ARG A 80 -0.45 -3.25 -13.17
N GLY A 81 0.86 -3.14 -13.07
CA GLY A 81 1.52 -2.08 -12.32
C GLY A 81 1.47 -0.74 -13.04
N MET A 82 1.79 0.32 -12.31
CA MET A 82 1.96 1.65 -12.90
C MET A 82 3.31 1.73 -13.63
N SER A 83 3.31 2.19 -14.89
CA SER A 83 4.56 2.60 -15.53
C SER A 83 4.99 3.94 -14.96
N LEU A 84 6.19 4.02 -14.39
CA LEU A 84 6.72 5.16 -13.61
C LEU A 84 6.79 6.53 -14.32
N HIS A 85 6.36 6.64 -15.58
CA HIS A 85 6.51 7.84 -16.39
C HIS A 85 5.47 8.95 -16.14
N PHE A 86 4.53 8.79 -15.20
CA PHE A 86 3.35 9.68 -15.13
C PHE A 86 3.22 10.58 -13.88
N THR A 87 4.08 10.46 -12.84
CA THR A 87 3.85 11.17 -11.57
C THR A 87 5.09 11.91 -11.06
N ASN A 88 5.60 12.87 -11.84
CA ASN A 88 6.79 13.68 -11.48
C ASN A 88 6.59 14.57 -10.23
N ASN A 89 5.36 14.74 -9.75
CA ASN A 89 5.04 15.58 -8.58
C ASN A 89 4.49 14.79 -7.37
N ALA A 90 4.36 13.46 -7.47
CA ALA A 90 3.78 12.67 -6.38
C ALA A 90 4.78 12.47 -5.23
N THR A 91 4.34 12.73 -4.01
CA THR A 91 5.10 12.43 -2.80
C THR A 91 4.87 10.98 -2.35
N PHE A 92 5.73 10.56 -1.43
CA PHE A 92 5.55 9.34 -0.66
C PHE A 92 5.31 9.73 0.80
N ASP A 93 4.08 9.55 1.26
CA ASP A 93 3.65 9.97 2.59
C ASP A 93 3.71 8.81 3.59
N ILE A 94 4.02 9.13 4.84
CA ILE A 94 3.98 8.21 5.98
C ILE A 94 3.02 8.76 7.02
N GLY A 95 2.06 7.95 7.48
CA GLY A 95 1.22 8.28 8.65
C GLY A 95 -0.02 9.15 8.37
N ALA A 96 -0.05 9.97 7.33
CA ALA A 96 -1.24 10.66 6.85
C ALA A 96 -1.19 10.83 5.31
N ASP A 97 -2.28 10.53 4.61
CA ASP A 97 -2.38 10.76 3.16
C ASP A 97 -2.66 12.26 2.99
N LEU A 98 -1.63 13.04 2.67
CA LEU A 98 -1.69 14.52 2.68
C LEU A 98 -2.11 15.09 1.33
N ASP A 99 -1.92 14.31 0.27
CA ASP A 99 -2.44 14.58 -1.06
C ASP A 99 -3.91 14.13 -1.18
N SER A 100 -4.39 13.93 -2.41
CA SER A 100 -5.72 13.33 -2.65
C SER A 100 -5.74 11.84 -2.29
N PRO A 101 -6.76 11.32 -1.58
CA PRO A 101 -6.85 9.92 -1.16
C PRO A 101 -6.67 8.91 -2.30
N VAL A 102 -5.74 7.96 -2.14
CA VAL A 102 -5.57 6.87 -3.11
C VAL A 102 -6.79 5.93 -3.13
N SER A 103 -7.27 5.53 -1.94
CA SER A 103 -8.37 4.59 -1.77
C SER A 103 -9.72 5.29 -1.66
N LEU A 104 -10.76 4.63 -2.17
CA LEU A 104 -12.14 5.01 -1.90
C LEU A 104 -12.55 4.71 -0.45
N ASP A 105 -11.87 3.80 0.25
CA ASP A 105 -12.28 3.33 1.58
C ASP A 105 -12.07 4.38 2.68
N TYR A 106 -11.29 5.42 2.39
CA TYR A 106 -11.05 6.54 3.29
C TYR A 106 -11.17 7.90 2.58
N PHE A 107 -11.81 7.95 1.40
CA PHE A 107 -11.86 9.16 0.58
C PHE A 107 -12.46 10.37 1.32
N ASP A 108 -13.58 10.15 2.00
CA ASP A 108 -14.27 11.20 2.77
C ASP A 108 -13.63 11.49 4.14
N GLU A 109 -12.57 10.75 4.50
CA GLU A 109 -11.82 10.87 5.76
C GLU A 109 -10.47 11.58 5.55
N ALA A 110 -10.30 12.31 4.44
CA ALA A 110 -9.08 13.03 4.12
C ALA A 110 -8.84 14.24 5.06
N PRO A 111 -7.61 14.46 5.56
CA PRO A 111 -6.46 13.55 5.46
C PRO A 111 -6.65 12.33 6.36
N PHE A 112 -6.40 11.13 5.82
CA PHE A 112 -6.63 9.87 6.56
C PHE A 112 -5.48 9.56 7.52
N VAL A 113 -5.45 10.26 8.66
CA VAL A 113 -4.37 10.20 9.65
C VAL A 113 -4.38 8.87 10.41
N PHE A 114 -3.21 8.24 10.54
CA PHE A 114 -3.02 7.11 11.43
C PHE A 114 -3.01 7.55 12.90
N ASN A 115 -3.83 6.89 13.71
CA ASN A 115 -4.01 7.20 15.12
C ASN A 115 -3.01 6.49 16.06
N GLY A 116 -1.99 5.84 15.51
CA GLY A 116 -0.92 5.18 16.27
C GLY A 116 0.43 5.86 16.13
N LYS A 117 1.50 5.16 16.51
CA LYS A 117 2.88 5.61 16.33
C LYS A 117 3.57 4.76 15.27
N ILE A 118 4.11 5.41 14.24
CA ILE A 118 4.97 4.75 13.26
C ILE A 118 6.40 4.84 13.76
N GLY A 119 7.07 3.69 13.81
CA GLY A 119 8.47 3.59 14.21
C GLY A 119 9.42 3.82 13.03
N ARG A 120 10.53 3.09 13.04
CA ARG A 120 11.51 3.13 11.96
C ARG A 120 10.93 2.50 10.69
N THR A 121 10.93 3.25 9.60
CA THR A 121 10.51 2.80 8.28
C THR A 121 11.73 2.61 7.38
N HIS A 122 11.75 1.52 6.62
CA HIS A 122 12.83 1.17 5.71
C HIS A 122 12.29 0.77 4.35
N PHE A 123 13.00 1.17 3.32
CA PHE A 123 12.78 0.74 1.94
C PHE A 123 14.05 0.07 1.45
N GLN A 124 13.90 -1.08 0.84
CA GLN A 124 14.99 -1.81 0.22
C GLN A 124 14.47 -2.51 -1.03
N TYR A 125 15.31 -2.58 -2.06
CA TYR A 125 15.06 -3.50 -3.15
C TYR A 125 15.27 -4.92 -2.64
N ALA A 126 14.33 -5.81 -2.92
CA ALA A 126 14.55 -7.23 -2.69
C ALA A 126 15.72 -7.69 -3.58
N SER A 127 16.63 -8.48 -3.03
CA SER A 127 17.70 -9.11 -3.79
C SER A 127 17.07 -9.84 -4.99
N LYS A 128 17.65 -9.68 -6.17
CA LYS A 128 17.26 -10.49 -7.34
C LYS A 128 17.42 -11.96 -6.95
N LYS A 129 16.36 -12.75 -7.16
CA LYS A 129 16.50 -14.20 -7.20
C LYS A 129 17.28 -14.60 -8.44
#